data_AF-A7T1H3-F1
#
_entry.id   AF-A7T1H3-F1
#
_cell.length_a   1.000
_cell.length_b   1.000
_cell.length_c   1.000
_cell.angle_alpha   90.00
_cell.angle_beta   90.00
_cell.angle_gamma   90.00
#
_symmetry.space_group_name_H-M   'P 1'
#
loop_
_entity.id
_entity.type
_entity.pdbx_description
1 polymer ?
#
loop_
_entity_poly.entity_id
_entity_poly.type
_entity_poly.pdbx_seq_one_letter_code
_entity_poly.pdbx_strand_id
1 'polypeptide(L)'
;MSIWLLNLENLGAKPVKRRYKKRALYKRNVTSQKHLRAKATLEKDKAKDQNIKKLLSKHSTIQGSTLPEEMRLCRYELVEIMLKAGIPLAEVDVLRPFLENPAARLAWKTRKGTSMKLRSETRWFSNNEVLDLVTQYYGDVEPFLRENDHLSPMCRAKLLEVFDDPEATRRRYKSLVVTILGALALIVFHYTKNNEANFRQNTVYRVKQCTNILEILRSGKWREKQGLTDKDKQTRYRMDLSLREFRGIPVLTRTDLQCGTGFPVSAPKFGQSLPAECDRAGIKPCCNENIGLCGSGPENCKCSKCTDFQTVISAELFDWVTLNKTCEIKTHESRDACEIVSSRLTNLIIVGDSLMRHFSNALLLLFTGDFTSGAHARASAATTDCSGEGQFVDSGRSMCHEKLARTREDTNKEFCKDSPYFGYKFNESYSINHAGKVMELVRDNLGRRSLIVIGIGLHDGLSAQRTIDNFLEPILQLVEDADWPKILWVTTHAQGFVKPLEFRRKQGNHRVLAFNEKIHRYLKKRNIPVFDVYPMTSGVYSYDGTHYGIGVNLLKARMLVNYIEDTF
;
A
#
# COMPACT_ATOMS: atom_id res chain seq x y z
N MET A 1 -36.97 -8.01 -70.24
CA MET A 1 -38.16 -7.37 -69.63
C MET A 1 -38.05 -7.46 -68.11
N SER A 2 -38.62 -6.47 -67.39
CA SER A 2 -39.20 -6.57 -66.03
C SER A 2 -38.44 -7.21 -64.85
N ILE A 3 -37.77 -6.36 -64.06
CA ILE A 3 -38.07 -5.95 -62.64
C ILE A 3 -38.94 -6.87 -61.74
N TRP A 4 -38.68 -6.81 -60.41
CA TRP A 4 -39.53 -7.05 -59.20
C TRP A 4 -39.16 -8.28 -58.32
N LEU A 5 -39.50 -8.38 -57.01
CA LEU A 5 -39.37 -7.54 -55.79
C LEU A 5 -40.34 -8.04 -54.67
N LEU A 6 -39.84 -8.10 -53.42
CA LEU A 6 -40.52 -7.88 -52.10
C LEU A 6 -41.57 -8.86 -51.47
N ASN A 7 -41.36 -9.07 -50.15
CA ASN A 7 -42.26 -9.11 -48.96
C ASN A 7 -43.54 -9.97 -48.84
N LEU A 8 -43.85 -10.35 -47.57
CA LEU A 8 -45.20 -10.30 -46.96
C LEU A 8 -45.16 -10.43 -45.40
N GLU A 9 -46.25 -10.03 -44.69
CA GLU A 9 -46.34 -9.98 -43.21
C GLU A 9 -47.73 -10.39 -42.61
N ASN A 10 -47.70 -10.92 -41.36
CA ASN A 10 -48.62 -10.68 -40.20
C ASN A 10 -50.07 -11.25 -40.03
N LEU A 11 -50.52 -11.24 -38.74
CA LEU A 11 -51.79 -11.71 -38.09
C LEU A 11 -51.86 -13.24 -37.79
N GLY A 12 -52.63 -13.82 -36.84
CA GLY A 12 -53.53 -13.42 -35.72
C GLY A 12 -54.02 -14.71 -34.96
N ALA A 13 -54.79 -14.81 -33.85
CA ALA A 13 -55.43 -13.92 -32.87
C ALA A 13 -55.49 -14.58 -31.43
N LYS A 14 -56.62 -14.55 -30.65
CA LYS A 14 -56.69 -15.03 -29.21
C LYS A 14 -58.09 -15.52 -28.72
N PRO A 15 -58.18 -16.22 -27.55
CA PRO A 15 -59.01 -15.76 -26.40
C PRO A 15 -58.42 -16.06 -24.98
N VAL A 16 -59.19 -15.86 -23.87
CA VAL A 16 -58.73 -15.90 -22.44
C VAL A 16 -59.80 -16.42 -21.44
N LYS A 17 -59.45 -17.11 -20.31
CA LYS A 17 -60.47 -17.57 -19.30
C LYS A 17 -60.14 -17.73 -17.78
N ARG A 18 -58.97 -17.34 -17.22
CA ARG A 18 -58.54 -17.78 -15.84
C ARG A 18 -58.65 -16.81 -14.64
N ARG A 19 -59.18 -15.56 -14.78
CA ARG A 19 -58.91 -14.45 -13.82
C ARG A 19 -59.90 -14.22 -12.66
N TYR A 20 -61.13 -14.77 -12.67
CA TYR A 20 -62.21 -14.30 -11.78
C TYR A 20 -62.19 -14.77 -10.31
N LYS A 21 -61.67 -15.97 -9.98
CA LYS A 21 -61.84 -16.57 -8.64
C LYS A 21 -61.13 -15.83 -7.47
N LYS A 22 -60.08 -15.03 -7.70
CA LYS A 22 -59.30 -14.40 -6.61
C LYS A 22 -59.98 -13.21 -5.92
N ARG A 23 -60.86 -12.46 -6.59
CA ARG A 23 -61.40 -11.18 -6.06
C ARG A 23 -62.40 -11.35 -4.90
N ALA A 24 -63.13 -12.47 -4.85
CA ALA A 24 -64.13 -12.74 -3.82
C ALA A 24 -63.51 -13.06 -2.44
N LEU A 25 -62.33 -13.69 -2.42
CA LEU A 25 -61.68 -14.12 -1.18
C LEU A 25 -61.21 -12.93 -0.33
N TYR A 26 -60.71 -11.87 -0.98
CA TYR A 26 -60.16 -10.69 -0.32
C TYR A 26 -61.18 -9.95 0.56
N LYS A 27 -62.43 -9.78 0.08
CA LYS A 27 -63.48 -9.06 0.81
C LYS A 27 -63.92 -9.76 2.12
N ARG A 28 -63.68 -11.06 2.30
CA ARG A 28 -64.01 -11.78 3.55
C ARG A 28 -62.97 -11.60 4.67
N ASN A 29 -61.72 -11.28 4.35
CA ASN A 29 -60.66 -11.18 5.36
C ASN A 29 -60.67 -9.83 6.11
N VAL A 30 -60.95 -8.73 5.39
CA VAL A 30 -60.86 -7.36 5.94
C VAL A 30 -61.96 -7.07 6.97
N THR A 31 -63.15 -7.66 6.82
CA THR A 31 -64.27 -7.52 7.78
C THR A 31 -64.21 -8.51 8.95
N SER A 32 -63.16 -9.33 9.05
CA SER A 32 -63.04 -10.33 10.13
C SER A 32 -62.77 -9.67 11.49
N GLN A 33 -63.37 -10.21 12.57
CA GLN A 33 -63.12 -9.75 13.94
C GLN A 33 -61.62 -9.77 14.32
N LYS A 34 -60.83 -10.67 13.72
CA LYS A 34 -59.38 -10.76 13.93
C LYS A 34 -58.65 -9.49 13.45
N HIS A 35 -59.09 -8.87 12.35
CA HIS A 35 -58.52 -7.62 11.85
C HIS A 35 -58.91 -6.42 12.74
N LEU A 36 -60.18 -6.36 13.17
CA LEU A 36 -60.68 -5.29 14.04
C LEU A 36 -60.01 -5.30 15.43
N ARG A 37 -59.80 -6.49 16.02
CA ARG A 37 -59.06 -6.63 17.30
C ARG A 37 -57.62 -6.14 17.17
N ALA A 38 -56.93 -6.48 16.09
CA ALA A 38 -55.55 -6.03 15.86
C ALA A 38 -55.45 -4.48 15.77
N LYS A 39 -56.43 -3.80 15.18
CA LYS A 39 -56.46 -2.33 15.15
C LYS A 39 -56.63 -1.73 16.56
N ALA A 40 -57.48 -2.31 17.40
CA ALA A 40 -57.71 -1.84 18.77
C ALA A 40 -56.46 -1.99 19.66
N THR A 41 -55.67 -3.05 19.47
CA THR A 41 -54.35 -3.20 20.14
C THR A 41 -53.41 -2.05 19.76
N LEU A 42 -53.32 -1.73 18.47
CA LEU A 42 -52.40 -0.74 17.91
C LEU A 42 -52.65 0.70 18.41
N GLU A 43 -53.88 1.05 18.77
CA GLU A 43 -54.20 2.34 19.39
C GLU A 43 -53.95 2.33 20.92
N LYS A 44 -54.07 1.17 21.58
CA LYS A 44 -53.76 1.01 23.01
C LYS A 44 -52.25 1.11 23.30
N ASP A 45 -51.42 0.64 22.39
CA ASP A 45 -49.96 0.70 22.56
C ASP A 45 -49.42 2.12 22.36
N LYS A 46 -49.95 2.89 21.39
CA LYS A 46 -49.65 4.32 21.21
C LYS A 46 -49.90 5.19 22.45
N ALA A 47 -50.82 4.78 23.32
CA ALA A 47 -51.11 5.49 24.57
C ALA A 47 -50.04 5.29 25.65
N LYS A 48 -49.21 4.24 25.57
CA LYS A 48 -48.12 3.99 26.53
C LYS A 48 -46.90 4.87 26.27
N ASP A 49 -46.51 5.03 25.01
CA ASP A 49 -45.29 5.75 24.59
C ASP A 49 -45.26 7.20 25.10
N GLN A 50 -46.42 7.85 25.22
CA GLN A 50 -46.54 9.22 25.72
C GLN A 50 -46.14 9.39 27.19
N ASN A 51 -46.23 8.33 28.00
CA ASN A 51 -45.97 8.41 29.44
C ASN A 51 -44.47 8.33 29.76
N ILE A 52 -43.69 7.54 29.00
CA ILE A 52 -42.24 7.35 29.21
C ILE A 52 -41.49 8.67 29.00
N LYS A 53 -41.85 9.44 27.96
CA LYS A 53 -41.29 10.79 27.70
C LYS A 53 -41.43 11.77 28.88
N LYS A 54 -42.39 11.55 29.79
CA LYS A 54 -42.67 12.44 30.93
C LYS A 54 -41.86 12.09 32.19
N LEU A 55 -41.17 10.95 32.21
CA LEU A 55 -40.24 10.55 33.27
C LEU A 55 -38.80 11.01 32.98
N LEU A 56 -38.38 10.92 31.71
CA LEU A 56 -37.02 11.26 31.27
C LEU A 56 -36.67 12.75 31.44
N SER A 57 -37.65 13.65 31.57
CA SER A 57 -37.43 15.09 31.74
C SER A 57 -37.13 15.53 33.18
N LYS A 58 -36.76 14.62 34.10
CA LYS A 58 -36.49 14.92 35.52
C LYS A 58 -35.05 14.69 35.99
N HIS A 59 -34.21 13.99 35.25
CA HIS A 59 -32.81 13.73 35.61
C HIS A 59 -31.89 14.02 34.42
N SER A 60 -31.46 15.29 34.30
CA SER A 60 -30.69 15.78 33.15
C SER A 60 -29.52 16.69 33.57
N THR A 61 -28.67 16.22 34.48
CA THR A 61 -27.45 16.95 34.92
C THR A 61 -26.38 15.99 35.45
N ILE A 62 -25.40 15.67 34.60
CA ILE A 62 -23.96 15.50 34.92
C ILE A 62 -23.21 15.65 33.59
N GLN A 63 -22.07 16.31 33.61
CA GLN A 63 -21.40 16.85 32.42
C GLN A 63 -20.05 16.15 32.22
N GLY A 64 -19.87 15.37 31.15
CA GLY A 64 -18.56 14.76 30.84
C GLY A 64 -18.48 13.49 29.98
N SER A 65 -19.59 12.83 29.60
CA SER A 65 -19.54 11.59 28.80
C SER A 65 -20.52 11.54 27.63
N THR A 66 -20.08 11.11 26.46
CA THR A 66 -20.85 11.10 25.20
C THR A 66 -21.60 9.79 24.91
N LEU A 67 -21.82 8.93 25.91
CA LEU A 67 -22.76 7.81 25.84
C LEU A 67 -24.00 8.11 26.70
N PRO A 68 -25.24 7.93 26.20
CA PRO A 68 -26.46 8.01 26.99
C PRO A 68 -26.45 7.00 28.15
N GLU A 69 -27.02 7.39 29.29
CA GLU A 69 -27.00 6.61 30.52
C GLU A 69 -27.64 5.22 30.37
N GLU A 70 -28.79 5.16 29.69
CA GLU A 70 -29.54 3.93 29.36
C GLU A 70 -28.67 2.91 28.61
N MET A 71 -27.80 3.39 27.71
CA MET A 71 -26.90 2.55 26.90
C MET A 71 -25.70 2.00 27.68
N ARG A 72 -25.43 2.50 28.90
CA ARG A 72 -24.38 1.99 29.78
C ARG A 72 -24.88 0.81 30.62
N LEU A 73 -26.08 0.96 31.21
CA LEU A 73 -26.74 -0.08 32.01
C LEU A 73 -27.11 -1.31 31.17
N CYS A 74 -27.84 -1.10 30.06
CA CYS A 74 -28.30 -2.19 29.19
C CYS A 74 -27.16 -3.05 28.60
N ARG A 75 -25.98 -2.45 28.36
CA ARG A 75 -24.78 -3.19 27.91
C ARG A 75 -24.18 -4.09 28.97
N TYR A 76 -24.28 -3.73 30.25
CA TYR A 76 -23.80 -4.55 31.36
C TYR A 76 -24.72 -5.75 31.59
N GLU A 77 -26.04 -5.51 31.63
CA GLU A 77 -27.07 -6.53 31.80
C GLU A 77 -27.03 -7.59 30.69
N LEU A 78 -26.85 -7.19 29.43
CA LEU A 78 -26.83 -8.12 28.29
C LEU A 78 -25.62 -9.06 28.32
N VAL A 79 -24.43 -8.56 28.68
CA VAL A 79 -23.21 -9.38 28.84
C VAL A 79 -23.35 -10.33 30.03
N GLU A 80 -23.93 -9.87 31.14
CA GLU A 80 -24.18 -10.71 32.32
C GLU A 80 -25.18 -11.85 32.01
N ILE A 81 -26.23 -11.58 31.22
CA ILE A 81 -27.19 -12.58 30.77
C ILE A 81 -26.54 -13.63 29.86
N MET A 82 -25.67 -13.23 28.92
CA MET A 82 -24.99 -14.20 28.04
C MET A 82 -23.96 -15.07 28.79
N LEU A 83 -23.26 -14.51 29.78
CA LEU A 83 -22.40 -15.28 30.68
C LEU A 83 -23.21 -16.27 31.55
N LYS A 84 -24.37 -15.85 32.06
CA LYS A 84 -25.33 -16.74 32.76
C LYS A 84 -25.94 -17.82 31.87
N ALA A 85 -25.97 -17.62 30.55
CA ALA A 85 -26.42 -18.61 29.56
C ALA A 85 -25.31 -19.58 29.10
N GLY A 86 -24.03 -19.31 29.40
CA GLY A 86 -22.91 -20.22 29.15
C GLY A 86 -22.40 -20.27 27.71
N ILE A 87 -22.60 -19.22 26.90
CA ILE A 87 -22.20 -19.17 25.49
C ILE A 87 -20.79 -18.55 25.33
N PRO A 88 -19.80 -19.25 24.72
CA PRO A 88 -18.48 -18.68 24.45
C PRO A 88 -18.49 -17.66 23.30
N LEU A 89 -17.81 -16.53 23.47
CA LEU A 89 -17.68 -15.46 22.46
C LEU A 89 -16.93 -15.85 21.17
N ALA A 90 -16.32 -17.02 21.11
CA ALA A 90 -15.40 -17.43 20.02
C ALA A 90 -16.09 -18.07 18.80
N GLU A 91 -17.31 -18.60 18.91
CA GLU A 91 -17.92 -19.37 17.80
C GLU A 91 -18.56 -18.51 16.69
N VAL A 92 -18.61 -17.18 16.88
CA VAL A 92 -19.26 -16.24 15.96
C VAL A 92 -18.51 -16.11 14.61
N ASP A 93 -17.21 -16.41 14.58
CA ASP A 93 -16.35 -16.18 13.41
C ASP A 93 -16.52 -17.22 12.27
N VAL A 94 -17.10 -18.39 12.56
CA VAL A 94 -17.25 -19.50 11.59
C VAL A 94 -18.13 -19.12 10.39
N LEU A 95 -19.05 -18.18 10.57
CA LEU A 95 -20.07 -17.81 9.55
C LEU A 95 -19.58 -16.73 8.57
N ARG A 96 -18.42 -16.11 8.83
CA ARG A 96 -17.83 -15.03 8.01
C ARG A 96 -17.66 -15.41 6.51
N PRO A 97 -17.13 -16.59 6.13
CA PRO A 97 -16.89 -16.94 4.72
C PRO A 97 -18.17 -17.18 3.90
N PHE A 98 -19.29 -17.50 4.56
CA PHE A 98 -20.59 -17.69 3.90
C PHE A 98 -21.19 -16.34 3.46
N LEU A 99 -21.14 -15.34 4.35
CA LEU A 99 -21.69 -14.00 4.11
C LEU A 99 -20.93 -13.24 3.02
N GLU A 100 -19.65 -13.53 2.80
CA GLU A 100 -18.83 -12.81 1.81
C GLU A 100 -19.00 -13.35 0.37
N ASN A 101 -19.47 -14.60 0.20
CA ASN A 101 -19.54 -15.30 -1.08
C ASN A 101 -20.47 -14.61 -2.12
N PRO A 102 -19.96 -14.18 -3.30
CA PRO A 102 -20.75 -13.48 -4.31
C PRO A 102 -21.91 -14.30 -4.92
N ALA A 103 -21.72 -15.61 -5.12
CA ALA A 103 -22.71 -16.47 -5.76
C ALA A 103 -23.91 -16.74 -4.83
N ALA A 104 -23.65 -17.07 -3.56
CA ALA A 104 -24.68 -17.24 -2.55
C ALA A 104 -25.54 -15.97 -2.38
N ARG A 105 -24.89 -14.80 -2.36
CA ARG A 105 -25.56 -13.48 -2.29
C ARG A 105 -26.43 -13.17 -3.52
N LEU A 106 -26.01 -13.60 -4.71
CA LEU A 106 -26.80 -13.41 -5.95
C LEU A 106 -28.03 -14.32 -5.98
N ALA A 107 -27.88 -15.58 -5.54
CA ALA A 107 -28.99 -16.52 -5.37
C ALA A 107 -30.00 -16.03 -4.32
N TRP A 108 -29.52 -15.58 -3.16
CA TRP A 108 -30.36 -15.01 -2.09
C TRP A 108 -31.20 -13.82 -2.57
N LYS A 109 -30.56 -12.86 -3.25
CA LYS A 109 -31.24 -11.68 -3.81
C LYS A 109 -32.33 -12.06 -4.81
N THR A 110 -32.07 -13.05 -5.65
CA THR A 110 -33.03 -13.59 -6.63
C THR A 110 -34.21 -14.29 -5.93
N ARG A 111 -33.97 -15.02 -4.84
CA ARG A 111 -35.01 -15.78 -4.10
C ARG A 111 -35.88 -14.92 -3.19
N LYS A 112 -35.30 -13.97 -2.46
CA LYS A 112 -35.97 -13.20 -1.38
C LYS A 112 -36.28 -11.74 -1.76
N GLY A 113 -35.79 -11.24 -2.89
CA GLY A 113 -35.96 -9.86 -3.36
C GLY A 113 -35.13 -8.82 -2.60
N THR A 114 -34.65 -9.15 -1.40
CA THR A 114 -33.77 -8.31 -0.57
C THR A 114 -32.30 -8.67 -0.80
N SER A 115 -31.42 -7.67 -0.74
CA SER A 115 -29.96 -7.90 -0.83
C SER A 115 -29.38 -8.03 0.57
N MET A 116 -28.53 -9.04 0.81
CA MET A 116 -27.78 -9.15 2.08
C MET A 116 -26.89 -7.90 2.27
N LYS A 117 -26.78 -7.38 3.50
CA LYS A 117 -26.07 -6.11 3.75
C LYS A 117 -24.59 -6.25 3.36
N LEU A 118 -24.10 -5.29 2.58
CA LEU A 118 -22.89 -5.46 1.77
C LEU A 118 -21.60 -5.01 2.48
N ARG A 119 -21.71 -4.13 3.49
CA ARG A 119 -20.62 -3.61 4.34
C ARG A 119 -21.17 -3.19 5.71
N SER A 120 -20.30 -3.18 6.72
CA SER A 120 -20.50 -2.43 7.98
C SER A 120 -20.37 -0.92 7.75
N GLU A 121 -21.04 -0.13 8.57
CA GLU A 121 -20.84 1.33 8.65
C GLU A 121 -19.51 1.70 9.34
N THR A 122 -18.85 0.76 10.03
CA THR A 122 -17.50 0.89 10.59
C THR A 122 -16.40 0.27 9.70
N ARG A 123 -16.71 0.02 8.42
CA ARG A 123 -15.82 -0.54 7.37
C ARG A 123 -15.42 -2.02 7.52
N TRP A 124 -15.42 -2.58 8.72
CA TRP A 124 -15.29 -4.03 8.98
C TRP A 124 -16.51 -4.54 9.73
N PHE A 125 -16.96 -5.77 9.45
CA PHE A 125 -17.99 -6.39 10.30
C PHE A 125 -17.37 -6.81 11.63
N SER A 126 -17.85 -6.20 12.72
CA SER A 126 -17.65 -6.69 14.07
C SER A 126 -18.41 -8.00 14.29
N ASN A 127 -17.98 -8.82 15.26
CA ASN A 127 -18.64 -10.09 15.55
C ASN A 127 -20.12 -9.88 15.97
N ASN A 128 -20.45 -8.74 16.58
CA ASN A 128 -21.84 -8.37 16.87
C ASN A 128 -22.68 -8.16 15.59
N GLU A 129 -22.14 -7.47 14.57
CA GLU A 129 -22.86 -7.28 13.31
C GLU A 129 -22.99 -8.58 12.50
N VAL A 130 -22.02 -9.50 12.62
CA VAL A 130 -22.15 -10.86 12.08
C VAL A 130 -23.31 -11.57 12.80
N LEU A 131 -23.40 -11.46 14.12
CA LEU A 131 -24.46 -12.06 14.91
C LEU A 131 -25.85 -11.47 14.59
N ASP A 132 -25.94 -10.15 14.38
CA ASP A 132 -27.17 -9.47 13.95
C ASP A 132 -27.64 -9.96 12.57
N LEU A 133 -26.72 -10.05 11.59
CA LEU A 133 -27.02 -10.54 10.24
C LEU A 133 -27.41 -12.03 10.25
N VAL A 134 -26.73 -12.85 11.05
CA VAL A 134 -27.07 -14.27 11.21
C VAL A 134 -28.46 -14.40 11.85
N THR A 135 -28.75 -13.65 12.91
CA THR A 135 -30.07 -13.62 13.56
C THR A 135 -31.17 -13.13 12.62
N GLN A 136 -30.89 -12.13 11.77
CA GLN A 136 -31.83 -11.60 10.78
C GLN A 136 -32.24 -12.64 9.72
N TYR A 137 -31.40 -13.64 9.43
CA TYR A 137 -31.63 -14.60 8.35
C TYR A 137 -31.74 -16.07 8.82
N TYR A 138 -31.50 -16.36 10.10
CA TYR A 138 -31.29 -17.70 10.68
C TYR A 138 -32.28 -18.78 10.20
N GLY A 139 -33.58 -18.51 10.30
CA GLY A 139 -34.65 -19.46 9.93
C GLY A 139 -34.79 -19.76 8.43
N ASP A 140 -34.05 -19.05 7.57
CA ASP A 140 -34.00 -19.28 6.12
C ASP A 140 -32.66 -19.89 5.65
N VAL A 141 -31.64 -19.99 6.52
CA VAL A 141 -30.31 -20.50 6.16
C VAL A 141 -30.33 -22.00 5.88
N GLU A 142 -30.93 -22.80 6.77
CA GLU A 142 -30.97 -24.26 6.60
C GLU A 142 -31.76 -24.69 5.34
N PRO A 143 -32.99 -24.19 5.06
CA PRO A 143 -33.68 -24.47 3.79
C PRO A 143 -32.90 -24.00 2.56
N PHE A 144 -32.19 -22.88 2.65
CA PHE A 144 -31.34 -22.40 1.56
C PHE A 144 -30.16 -23.34 1.28
N LEU A 145 -29.50 -23.87 2.32
CA LEU A 145 -28.40 -24.84 2.16
C LEU A 145 -28.89 -26.18 1.59
N ARG A 146 -30.03 -26.70 2.06
CA ARG A 146 -30.59 -27.99 1.60
C ARG A 146 -31.12 -27.97 0.16
N GLU A 147 -31.52 -26.81 -0.37
CA GLU A 147 -32.07 -26.67 -1.73
C GLU A 147 -31.04 -26.28 -2.81
N ASN A 148 -29.79 -25.94 -2.46
CA ASN A 148 -28.80 -25.37 -3.40
C ASN A 148 -27.55 -26.27 -3.52
N ASP A 149 -27.74 -27.42 -4.16
CA ASP A 149 -26.74 -28.51 -4.23
C ASP A 149 -25.50 -28.21 -5.07
N HIS A 150 -25.52 -27.09 -5.82
CA HIS A 150 -24.39 -26.57 -6.60
C HIS A 150 -23.39 -25.75 -5.76
N LEU A 151 -23.64 -25.58 -4.45
CA LEU A 151 -22.71 -24.96 -3.51
C LEU A 151 -21.61 -25.96 -3.07
N SER A 152 -20.44 -25.46 -2.65
CA SER A 152 -19.26 -26.26 -2.27
C SER A 152 -19.62 -27.45 -1.36
N PRO A 153 -19.50 -28.72 -1.82
CA PRO A 153 -20.00 -29.88 -1.07
C PRO A 153 -19.39 -30.02 0.32
N MET A 154 -18.08 -29.76 0.46
CA MET A 154 -17.37 -29.87 1.74
C MET A 154 -17.81 -28.81 2.76
N CYS A 155 -18.16 -27.60 2.31
CA CYS A 155 -18.69 -26.56 3.21
C CYS A 155 -20.17 -26.79 3.51
N ARG A 156 -20.96 -27.22 2.51
CA ARG A 156 -22.38 -27.53 2.66
C ARG A 156 -22.59 -28.69 3.65
N ALA A 157 -21.78 -29.75 3.57
CA ALA A 157 -21.83 -30.88 4.49
C ALA A 157 -21.58 -30.45 5.95
N LYS A 158 -20.45 -29.78 6.23
CA LYS A 158 -20.10 -29.32 7.59
C LYS A 158 -21.09 -28.32 8.21
N LEU A 159 -21.79 -27.54 7.38
CA LEU A 159 -22.82 -26.62 7.87
C LEU A 159 -24.16 -27.32 8.12
N LEU A 160 -24.52 -28.33 7.33
CA LEU A 160 -25.72 -29.15 7.57
C LEU A 160 -25.54 -30.10 8.76
N GLU A 161 -24.33 -30.61 9.00
CA GLU A 161 -23.94 -31.41 10.17
C GLU A 161 -24.26 -30.70 11.51
N VAL A 162 -24.24 -29.35 11.54
CA VAL A 162 -24.64 -28.53 12.70
C VAL A 162 -26.17 -28.46 12.90
N PHE A 163 -26.95 -28.65 11.83
CA PHE A 163 -28.42 -28.65 11.88
C PHE A 163 -29.03 -30.07 11.98
N ASP A 164 -28.27 -31.12 11.65
CA ASP A 164 -28.79 -32.49 11.52
C ASP A 164 -28.80 -33.35 12.82
N ASP A 165 -28.07 -32.99 13.89
CA ASP A 165 -28.21 -33.65 15.22
C ASP A 165 -28.16 -32.68 16.43
N PRO A 166 -29.33 -32.15 16.85
CA PRO A 166 -29.46 -31.31 18.05
C PRO A 166 -29.34 -32.04 19.40
N GLU A 167 -29.34 -33.38 19.45
CA GLU A 167 -29.56 -34.15 20.69
C GLU A 167 -28.31 -34.92 21.16
N ALA A 168 -27.52 -35.51 20.26
CA ALA A 168 -26.26 -36.17 20.65
C ALA A 168 -25.23 -35.16 21.19
N THR A 169 -25.19 -33.98 20.55
CA THR A 169 -24.40 -32.80 20.94
C THR A 169 -24.59 -32.45 22.41
N ARG A 170 -25.82 -32.54 22.92
CA ARG A 170 -26.15 -32.16 24.31
C ARG A 170 -25.78 -33.21 25.36
N ARG A 171 -25.61 -34.49 24.99
CA ARG A 171 -25.38 -35.59 25.93
C ARG A 171 -23.93 -36.08 26.01
N ARG A 172 -23.16 -36.09 24.91
CA ARG A 172 -21.76 -36.55 24.95
C ARG A 172 -20.77 -35.52 25.51
N TYR A 173 -21.08 -34.23 25.41
CA TYR A 173 -20.16 -33.14 25.75
C TYR A 173 -19.69 -33.17 27.22
N LYS A 174 -20.60 -33.36 28.18
CA LYS A 174 -20.26 -33.27 29.62
C LYS A 174 -19.28 -34.34 30.09
N SER A 175 -19.40 -35.59 29.62
CA SER A 175 -18.46 -36.65 29.98
C SER A 175 -17.11 -36.47 29.26
N LEU A 176 -17.15 -36.14 27.96
CA LEU A 176 -15.94 -35.97 27.17
C LEU A 176 -15.09 -34.78 27.65
N VAL A 177 -15.71 -33.64 28.02
CA VAL A 177 -15.01 -32.48 28.56
C VAL A 177 -14.32 -32.79 29.89
N VAL A 178 -14.95 -33.55 30.81
CA VAL A 178 -14.30 -33.95 32.07
C VAL A 178 -13.10 -34.86 31.81
N THR A 179 -13.25 -35.85 30.92
CA THR A 179 -12.13 -36.75 30.56
C THR A 179 -11.01 -36.02 29.83
N ILE A 180 -11.33 -35.09 28.92
CA ILE A 180 -10.34 -34.27 28.21
C ILE A 180 -9.65 -33.29 29.16
N LEU A 181 -10.36 -32.62 30.08
CA LEU A 181 -9.72 -31.74 31.07
C LEU A 181 -8.81 -32.52 32.03
N GLY A 182 -9.22 -33.72 32.47
CA GLY A 182 -8.36 -34.60 33.26
C GLY A 182 -7.13 -35.07 32.49
N ALA A 183 -7.29 -35.47 31.23
CA ALA A 183 -6.20 -35.86 30.35
C ALA A 183 -5.27 -34.67 30.04
N LEU A 184 -5.80 -33.47 29.81
CA LEU A 184 -5.01 -32.25 29.59
C LEU A 184 -4.26 -31.82 30.86
N ALA A 185 -4.85 -31.96 32.05
CA ALA A 185 -4.14 -31.70 33.30
C ALA A 185 -2.96 -32.67 33.50
N LEU A 186 -3.16 -33.97 33.22
CA LEU A 186 -2.11 -34.97 33.25
C LEU A 186 -1.04 -34.75 32.17
N ILE A 187 -1.44 -34.40 30.94
CA ILE A 187 -0.53 -34.04 29.85
C ILE A 187 0.28 -32.81 30.23
N VAL A 188 -0.33 -31.72 30.71
CA VAL A 188 0.37 -30.51 31.15
C VAL A 188 1.34 -30.81 32.28
N PHE A 189 0.96 -31.64 33.26
CA PHE A 189 1.87 -32.08 34.35
C PHE A 189 3.04 -32.92 33.84
N HIS A 190 2.83 -33.77 32.82
CA HIS A 190 3.90 -34.50 32.16
C HIS A 190 4.77 -33.59 31.28
N TYR A 191 4.18 -32.59 30.65
CA TYR A 191 4.83 -31.66 29.73
C TYR A 191 5.69 -30.63 30.47
N THR A 192 5.24 -30.11 31.62
CA THR A 192 6.08 -29.28 32.50
C THR A 192 7.27 -30.07 33.04
N LYS A 193 7.03 -31.28 33.56
CA LYS A 193 8.09 -32.13 34.10
C LYS A 193 9.09 -32.63 33.04
N ASN A 194 8.66 -32.83 31.80
CA ASN A 194 9.56 -33.17 30.69
C ASN A 194 10.21 -31.95 30.03
N ASN A 195 9.69 -30.74 30.17
CA ASN A 195 10.29 -29.55 29.54
C ASN A 195 11.54 -29.05 30.26
N GLU A 196 11.69 -29.29 31.57
CA GLU A 196 12.99 -29.06 32.25
C GLU A 196 14.11 -29.96 31.68
N ALA A 197 13.76 -31.15 31.16
CA ALA A 197 14.71 -32.03 30.45
C ALA A 197 14.87 -31.63 28.97
N ASN A 198 13.76 -31.37 28.25
CA ASN A 198 13.75 -31.16 26.80
C ASN A 198 14.27 -29.78 26.35
N PHE A 199 14.35 -28.78 27.23
CA PHE A 199 14.88 -27.44 26.89
C PHE A 199 16.34 -27.44 26.40
N ARG A 200 17.06 -28.58 26.52
CA ARG A 200 18.44 -28.74 26.06
C ARG A 200 18.61 -29.36 24.66
N GLN A 201 17.54 -29.84 23.98
CA GLN A 201 17.73 -30.73 22.81
C GLN A 201 16.87 -30.52 21.54
N ASN A 202 16.00 -29.51 21.43
CA ASN A 202 15.30 -29.24 20.16
C ASN A 202 15.53 -27.84 19.60
N THR A 203 16.03 -27.79 18.35
CA THR A 203 16.71 -26.63 17.78
C THR A 203 15.90 -25.98 16.66
N VAL A 204 15.50 -24.71 16.88
CA VAL A 204 15.22 -23.69 15.85
C VAL A 204 14.22 -24.06 14.74
N TYR A 205 12.96 -23.62 14.92
CA TYR A 205 12.15 -23.18 13.77
C TYR A 205 12.71 -21.83 13.28
N ARG A 206 13.34 -21.80 12.10
CA ARG A 206 13.80 -20.53 11.49
C ARG A 206 12.61 -19.71 11.00
N VAL A 207 12.43 -18.52 11.58
CA VAL A 207 11.67 -17.43 10.96
C VAL A 207 12.30 -17.10 9.60
N LYS A 208 11.48 -16.80 8.57
CA LYS A 208 11.95 -16.28 7.27
C LYS A 208 12.38 -14.80 7.41
N GLN A 209 13.46 -14.55 8.15
CA GLN A 209 14.01 -13.21 8.34
C GLN A 209 15.07 -12.91 7.24
N CYS A 210 15.09 -11.67 6.77
CA CYS A 210 15.85 -11.24 5.59
C CYS A 210 17.31 -10.90 5.91
N THR A 211 18.07 -11.87 6.45
CA THR A 211 19.46 -11.67 6.86
C THR A 211 20.32 -10.99 5.79
N ASN A 212 20.95 -9.88 6.13
CA ASN A 212 21.66 -8.98 5.21
C ASN A 212 20.76 -8.38 4.11
N ILE A 213 19.66 -7.77 4.54
CA ILE A 213 18.68 -7.12 3.67
C ILE A 213 19.32 -6.25 2.57
N LEU A 214 20.33 -5.40 2.87
CA LEU A 214 20.97 -4.52 1.89
C LEU A 214 21.59 -5.27 0.69
N GLU A 215 22.21 -6.43 0.90
CA GLU A 215 22.73 -7.26 -0.19
C GLU A 215 21.61 -7.89 -1.03
N ILE A 216 20.50 -8.24 -0.38
CA ILE A 216 19.30 -8.78 -1.03
C ILE A 216 18.59 -7.69 -1.84
N LEU A 217 18.54 -6.45 -1.35
CA LEU A 217 17.99 -5.30 -2.08
C LEU A 217 18.73 -5.04 -3.40
N ARG A 218 20.07 -5.12 -3.37
CA ARG A 218 20.92 -5.03 -4.55
C ARG A 218 20.67 -6.17 -5.55
N SER A 219 20.29 -7.33 -5.05
CA SER A 219 20.20 -8.60 -5.78
C SER A 219 18.75 -8.93 -6.16
N GLY A 220 18.13 -8.06 -6.97
CA GLY A 220 16.74 -8.19 -7.42
C GLY A 220 16.57 -7.94 -8.93
N LYS A 221 15.32 -7.94 -9.37
CA LYS A 221 14.89 -7.54 -10.71
C LYS A 221 13.48 -6.94 -10.68
N TRP A 222 13.14 -6.14 -11.68
CA TRP A 222 11.77 -5.67 -11.86
C TRP A 222 10.87 -6.78 -12.45
N ARG A 223 9.61 -6.83 -11.99
CA ARG A 223 8.54 -7.70 -12.47
C ARG A 223 7.29 -6.84 -12.71
N GLU A 224 6.64 -6.96 -13.86
CA GLU A 224 5.40 -6.22 -14.13
C GLU A 224 4.29 -6.64 -13.14
N LYS A 225 3.49 -5.68 -12.66
CA LYS A 225 2.40 -5.95 -11.71
C LYS A 225 1.30 -6.78 -12.35
N GLN A 226 0.76 -7.72 -11.57
CA GLN A 226 -0.33 -8.58 -12.04
C GLN A 226 -1.62 -7.77 -12.27
N GLY A 227 -2.34 -8.11 -13.34
CA GLY A 227 -3.65 -7.50 -13.66
C GLY A 227 -3.60 -6.13 -14.35
N LEU A 228 -2.42 -5.62 -14.72
CA LEU A 228 -2.31 -4.39 -15.50
C LEU A 228 -2.91 -4.55 -16.91
N THR A 229 -3.68 -3.55 -17.34
CA THR A 229 -4.24 -3.45 -18.69
C THR A 229 -3.43 -2.49 -19.56
N ASP A 230 -3.59 -2.58 -20.88
CA ASP A 230 -2.96 -1.62 -21.81
C ASP A 230 -3.41 -0.17 -21.56
N LYS A 231 -4.61 0.02 -21.01
CA LYS A 231 -5.10 1.33 -20.57
C LYS A 231 -4.25 1.89 -19.43
N ASP A 232 -3.81 1.05 -18.49
CA ASP A 232 -2.95 1.48 -17.37
C ASP A 232 -1.56 1.84 -17.89
N LYS A 233 -0.99 1.01 -18.78
CA LYS A 233 0.29 1.28 -19.47
C LYS A 233 0.25 2.58 -20.26
N GLN A 234 -0.81 2.81 -21.04
CA GLN A 234 -1.01 4.04 -21.79
C GLN A 234 -1.29 5.26 -20.90
N THR A 235 -1.98 5.08 -19.77
CA THR A 235 -2.23 6.15 -18.78
C THR A 235 -0.92 6.57 -18.11
N ARG A 236 -0.08 5.60 -17.73
CA ARG A 236 1.28 5.88 -17.22
C ARG A 236 2.12 6.60 -18.26
N TYR A 237 2.10 6.21 -19.53
CA TYR A 237 2.86 6.91 -20.57
C TYR A 237 2.42 8.37 -20.73
N ARG A 238 1.11 8.68 -20.66
CA ARG A 238 0.63 10.06 -20.63
C ARG A 238 1.12 10.83 -19.39
N MET A 239 1.20 10.18 -18.22
CA MET A 239 1.75 10.78 -17.00
C MET A 239 3.26 11.04 -17.12
N ASP A 240 4.03 10.08 -17.64
CA ASP A 240 5.47 10.19 -17.88
C ASP A 240 5.83 11.38 -18.79
N LEU A 241 4.99 11.64 -19.80
CA LEU A 241 5.11 12.81 -20.70
C LEU A 241 4.65 14.11 -20.01
N SER A 242 3.57 14.08 -19.24
CA SER A 242 3.04 15.24 -18.50
C SER A 242 4.04 15.76 -17.45
N LEU A 243 4.66 14.86 -16.68
CA LEU A 243 5.70 15.21 -15.70
C LEU A 243 6.95 15.82 -16.37
N ARG A 244 7.30 15.30 -17.56
CA ARG A 244 8.38 15.84 -18.40
C ARG A 244 8.04 17.24 -18.94
N GLU A 245 6.82 17.48 -19.42
CA GLU A 245 6.37 18.81 -19.84
C GLU A 245 6.35 19.81 -18.66
N PHE A 246 5.84 19.39 -17.51
CA PHE A 246 5.80 20.19 -16.27
C PHE A 246 7.20 20.59 -15.78
N ARG A 247 8.19 19.71 -15.97
CA ARG A 247 9.62 19.98 -15.74
C ARG A 247 10.23 21.05 -16.68
N GLY A 248 9.55 21.34 -17.80
CA GLY A 248 9.99 22.25 -18.86
C GLY A 248 10.60 21.57 -20.08
N ILE A 249 10.49 20.24 -20.20
CA ILE A 249 11.10 19.45 -21.27
C ILE A 249 10.06 19.18 -22.37
N PRO A 250 10.35 19.45 -23.66
CA PRO A 250 9.42 19.20 -24.76
C PRO A 250 9.36 17.71 -25.14
N VAL A 251 8.53 17.41 -26.15
CA VAL A 251 8.60 16.13 -26.89
C VAL A 251 10.01 15.96 -27.46
N LEU A 252 10.64 14.82 -27.21
CA LEU A 252 12.02 14.52 -27.64
C LEU A 252 12.11 13.66 -28.91
N THR A 253 10.96 13.22 -29.45
CA THR A 253 10.90 12.48 -30.71
C THR A 253 10.93 13.45 -31.89
N ARG A 254 11.70 13.11 -32.94
CA ARG A 254 11.86 13.94 -34.13
C ARG A 254 11.08 13.38 -35.33
N THR A 255 10.56 14.28 -36.17
CA THR A 255 9.81 13.94 -37.39
C THR A 255 10.70 13.31 -38.48
N ASP A 256 12.00 13.62 -38.49
CA ASP A 256 13.02 13.02 -39.35
C ASP A 256 13.56 11.67 -38.85
N LEU A 257 13.02 11.15 -37.74
CA LEU A 257 13.44 9.92 -37.07
C LEU A 257 14.91 9.91 -36.59
N GLN A 258 15.56 11.08 -36.49
CA GLN A 258 16.89 11.19 -35.91
C GLN A 258 16.85 11.04 -34.39
N CYS A 259 17.89 10.45 -33.80
CA CYS A 259 17.92 10.08 -32.38
C CYS A 259 19.33 10.15 -31.76
N GLY A 260 19.39 10.18 -30.43
CA GLY A 260 20.65 10.10 -29.68
C GLY A 260 21.36 11.44 -29.50
N THR A 261 22.58 11.38 -28.94
CA THR A 261 23.34 12.59 -28.59
C THR A 261 23.78 13.46 -29.76
N GLY A 262 23.87 12.90 -30.98
CA GLY A 262 24.24 13.65 -32.18
C GLY A 262 23.13 14.58 -32.70
N PHE A 263 21.89 14.34 -32.29
CA PHE A 263 20.70 15.03 -32.82
C PHE A 263 19.90 15.66 -31.67
N PRO A 264 20.43 16.73 -31.05
CA PRO A 264 19.81 17.34 -29.88
C PRO A 264 18.40 17.90 -30.15
N VAL A 265 17.60 17.92 -29.08
CA VAL A 265 16.37 18.69 -28.97
C VAL A 265 16.61 19.84 -27.99
N SER A 266 16.24 21.06 -28.40
CA SER A 266 16.37 22.25 -27.57
C SER A 266 15.21 22.34 -26.57
N ALA A 267 15.53 22.42 -25.27
CA ALA A 267 14.53 22.51 -24.20
C ALA A 267 14.72 23.83 -23.41
N PRO A 268 14.37 25.00 -23.98
CA PRO A 268 14.68 26.30 -23.39
C PRO A 268 14.03 26.54 -22.02
N LYS A 269 12.84 25.99 -21.77
CA LYS A 269 12.17 26.05 -20.45
C LYS A 269 12.85 25.19 -19.38
N PHE A 270 13.61 24.17 -19.79
CA PHE A 270 14.43 23.32 -18.92
C PHE A 270 15.88 23.82 -18.82
N GLY A 271 16.30 24.70 -19.75
CA GLY A 271 17.60 25.38 -19.77
C GLY A 271 18.75 24.58 -20.37
N GLN A 272 18.47 23.48 -21.08
CA GLN A 272 19.49 22.50 -21.50
C GLN A 272 19.18 21.87 -22.87
N SER A 273 20.22 21.31 -23.50
CA SER A 273 20.08 20.43 -24.67
C SER A 273 20.00 18.96 -24.24
N LEU A 274 19.05 18.24 -24.83
CA LEU A 274 18.73 16.83 -24.55
C LEU A 274 18.95 15.98 -25.81
N PRO A 275 19.32 14.69 -25.69
CA PRO A 275 19.34 13.80 -26.85
C PRO A 275 17.91 13.54 -27.36
N ALA A 276 17.74 13.37 -28.67
CA ALA A 276 16.46 12.93 -29.22
C ALA A 276 16.18 11.46 -28.85
N GLU A 277 14.91 11.15 -28.59
CA GLU A 277 14.42 9.79 -28.30
C GLU A 277 13.62 9.23 -29.48
N CYS A 278 13.44 7.91 -29.49
CA CYS A 278 12.47 7.25 -30.35
C CYS A 278 11.16 7.02 -29.57
N ASP A 279 10.01 7.02 -30.26
CA ASP A 279 8.72 6.78 -29.58
C ASP A 279 8.66 5.33 -29.09
N ARG A 280 8.64 5.13 -27.77
CA ARG A 280 8.57 3.80 -27.15
C ARG A 280 7.26 3.05 -27.43
N ALA A 281 6.23 3.76 -27.92
CA ALA A 281 4.96 3.17 -28.36
C ALA A 281 4.83 3.09 -29.90
N GLY A 282 5.86 3.54 -30.65
CA GLY A 282 5.84 3.60 -32.10
C GLY A 282 6.49 2.41 -32.80
N ILE A 283 6.28 2.28 -34.10
CA ILE A 283 6.80 1.19 -34.96
C ILE A 283 8.34 1.16 -35.14
N LYS A 284 9.05 2.14 -34.57
CA LYS A 284 10.51 2.29 -34.61
C LYS A 284 11.03 2.73 -33.22
N PRO A 285 10.93 1.90 -32.18
CA PRO A 285 11.15 2.31 -30.80
C PRO A 285 12.60 2.17 -30.33
N CYS A 286 13.53 1.77 -31.20
CA CYS A 286 14.94 1.61 -30.87
C CYS A 286 15.80 2.72 -31.51
N CYS A 287 16.56 3.45 -30.71
CA CYS A 287 17.57 4.39 -31.21
C CYS A 287 18.91 3.70 -31.40
N ASN A 288 19.51 3.85 -32.59
CA ASN A 288 20.86 3.41 -32.89
C ASN A 288 21.82 4.61 -32.93
N GLU A 289 22.48 4.95 -31.81
CA GLU A 289 23.36 6.13 -31.76
C GLU A 289 24.61 6.04 -32.67
N ASN A 290 24.90 4.89 -33.30
CA ASN A 290 25.99 4.78 -34.26
C ASN A 290 25.65 5.36 -35.64
N ILE A 291 24.38 5.36 -36.03
CA ILE A 291 23.87 6.02 -37.25
C ILE A 291 22.92 7.19 -36.94
N GLY A 292 22.48 7.33 -35.69
CA GLY A 292 21.61 8.39 -35.20
C GLY A 292 20.17 8.31 -35.69
N LEU A 293 19.64 7.11 -35.95
CA LEU A 293 18.28 6.90 -36.48
C LEU A 293 17.45 5.94 -35.62
N CYS A 294 16.13 6.14 -35.63
CA CYS A 294 15.15 5.24 -35.05
C CYS A 294 14.82 4.05 -35.98
N GLY A 295 14.77 2.85 -35.41
CA GLY A 295 14.40 1.61 -36.09
C GLY A 295 13.77 0.58 -35.16
N SER A 296 13.61 -0.65 -35.66
CA SER A 296 12.90 -1.74 -34.95
C SER A 296 13.49 -3.15 -35.18
N GLY A 297 14.53 -3.29 -36.01
CA GLY A 297 15.24 -4.56 -36.20
C GLY A 297 16.43 -4.74 -35.24
N PRO A 298 17.04 -5.94 -35.20
CA PRO A 298 18.19 -6.23 -34.33
C PRO A 298 19.37 -5.28 -34.51
N GLU A 299 19.61 -4.80 -35.72
CA GLU A 299 20.63 -3.80 -36.07
C GLU A 299 20.42 -2.45 -35.37
N ASN A 300 19.16 -2.09 -35.05
CA ASN A 300 18.79 -0.86 -34.35
C ASN A 300 18.50 -1.06 -32.86
N CYS A 301 18.23 -2.27 -32.40
CA CYS A 301 17.91 -2.57 -30.99
C CYS A 301 19.04 -3.27 -30.21
N LYS A 302 20.02 -3.92 -30.87
CA LYS A 302 21.00 -4.82 -30.22
C LYS A 302 22.47 -4.48 -30.48
N CYS A 303 22.77 -3.26 -30.94
CA CYS A 303 24.14 -2.77 -31.11
C CYS A 303 24.74 -2.16 -29.83
N SER A 304 26.05 -1.91 -29.83
CA SER A 304 26.83 -1.38 -28.70
C SER A 304 26.43 0.02 -28.19
N LYS A 305 25.69 0.78 -28.99
CA LYS A 305 25.07 2.08 -28.60
C LYS A 305 23.59 2.14 -28.97
N CYS A 306 22.92 1.00 -28.94
CA CYS A 306 21.49 0.93 -29.21
C CYS A 306 20.69 1.07 -27.90
N THR A 307 19.58 1.79 -27.94
CA THR A 307 18.63 1.91 -26.83
C THR A 307 17.24 1.54 -27.33
N ASP A 308 16.74 0.38 -26.91
CA ASP A 308 15.35 -0.04 -27.13
C ASP A 308 14.45 0.55 -26.05
N PHE A 309 13.70 1.61 -26.38
CA PHE A 309 12.88 2.32 -25.40
C PHE A 309 11.67 1.51 -24.91
N GLN A 310 11.32 0.38 -25.53
CA GLN A 310 10.34 -0.57 -24.99
C GLN A 310 10.84 -1.23 -23.70
N THR A 311 12.16 -1.34 -23.53
CA THR A 311 12.78 -1.90 -22.31
C THR A 311 12.86 -0.90 -21.16
N VAL A 312 12.57 0.38 -21.41
CA VAL A 312 12.61 1.45 -20.41
C VAL A 312 11.30 1.53 -19.64
N ILE A 313 11.25 0.79 -18.52
CA ILE A 313 10.05 0.62 -17.68
C ILE A 313 9.76 1.85 -16.82
N SER A 314 8.48 2.12 -16.55
CA SER A 314 8.08 3.10 -15.53
C SER A 314 7.79 2.33 -14.23
N ALA A 315 8.62 2.54 -13.19
CA ALA A 315 8.65 1.71 -11.97
C ALA A 315 7.31 1.60 -11.23
N GLU A 316 6.41 2.56 -11.42
CA GLU A 316 5.07 2.60 -10.84
C GLU A 316 4.20 1.42 -11.32
N LEU A 317 4.51 0.82 -12.48
CA LEU A 317 3.87 -0.37 -13.03
C LEU A 317 4.55 -1.71 -12.63
N PHE A 318 5.65 -1.66 -11.88
CA PHE A 318 6.49 -2.83 -11.60
C PHE A 318 6.73 -3.01 -10.09
N ASP A 319 6.96 -4.26 -9.67
CA ASP A 319 7.48 -4.63 -8.35
C ASP A 319 8.98 -4.97 -8.49
N TRP A 320 9.80 -4.54 -7.53
CA TRP A 320 11.16 -5.07 -7.41
C TRP A 320 11.13 -6.37 -6.61
N VAL A 321 11.41 -7.48 -7.29
CA VAL A 321 11.46 -8.81 -6.66
C VAL A 321 12.90 -9.24 -6.43
N THR A 322 13.14 -9.80 -5.24
CA THR A 322 14.43 -10.38 -4.86
C THR A 322 14.76 -11.59 -5.74
N LEU A 323 16.04 -11.82 -6.02
CA LEU A 323 16.50 -13.08 -6.61
C LEU A 323 16.55 -14.19 -5.56
N ASN A 324 16.78 -13.84 -4.29
CA ASN A 324 16.70 -14.77 -3.17
C ASN A 324 15.24 -15.02 -2.75
N LYS A 325 14.68 -16.16 -3.17
CA LYS A 325 13.32 -16.63 -2.84
C LYS A 325 13.07 -16.91 -1.33
N THR A 326 14.08 -16.85 -0.46
CA THR A 326 13.88 -17.00 0.99
C THR A 326 13.62 -15.69 1.73
N CYS A 327 13.75 -14.55 1.05
CA CYS A 327 13.49 -13.21 1.60
C CYS A 327 12.56 -12.42 0.66
N GLU A 328 11.49 -11.88 1.21
CA GLU A 328 10.54 -11.02 0.53
C GLU A 328 10.59 -9.64 1.20
N ILE A 329 10.77 -8.58 0.40
CA ILE A 329 10.77 -7.20 0.90
C ILE A 329 9.36 -6.87 1.35
N LYS A 330 9.17 -6.52 2.62
CA LYS A 330 7.85 -6.18 3.16
C LYS A 330 7.39 -4.85 2.59
N THR A 331 6.15 -4.84 2.09
CA THR A 331 5.43 -3.60 1.81
C THR A 331 4.87 -3.08 3.13
N HIS A 332 5.56 -2.12 3.75
CA HIS A 332 5.03 -1.39 4.89
C HIS A 332 4.07 -0.30 4.43
N GLU A 333 2.96 -0.16 5.15
CA GLU A 333 2.08 0.99 5.06
C GLU A 333 2.42 2.01 6.15
N SER A 334 1.74 3.17 6.14
CA SER A 334 2.12 4.35 6.92
C SER A 334 2.30 4.06 8.41
N ARG A 335 1.31 3.40 9.03
CA ARG A 335 1.31 3.04 10.45
C ARG A 335 2.50 2.14 10.79
N ASP A 336 2.65 1.03 10.09
CA ASP A 336 3.67 0.03 10.37
C ASP A 336 5.08 0.63 10.20
N ALA A 337 5.28 1.47 9.19
CA ALA A 337 6.53 2.19 8.97
C ALA A 337 6.84 3.16 10.12
N CYS A 338 5.83 3.89 10.62
CA CYS A 338 5.96 4.77 11.77
C CYS A 338 6.28 4.00 13.06
N GLU A 339 5.55 2.91 13.35
CA GLU A 339 5.80 2.06 14.52
C GLU A 339 7.20 1.41 14.48
N ILE A 340 7.65 0.91 13.32
CA ILE A 340 9.00 0.35 13.11
C ILE A 340 10.08 1.39 13.39
N VAL A 341 9.97 2.59 12.81
CA VAL A 341 11.01 3.62 12.96
C VAL A 341 11.01 4.18 14.38
N SER A 342 9.83 4.49 14.95
CA SER A 342 9.71 5.09 16.29
C SER A 342 10.14 4.16 17.43
N SER A 343 10.01 2.84 17.26
CA SER A 343 10.42 1.86 18.27
C SER A 343 11.95 1.65 18.34
N ARG A 344 12.68 2.10 17.31
CA ARG A 344 14.11 1.82 17.12
C ARG A 344 14.99 3.07 17.17
N LEU A 345 14.53 4.15 16.55
CA LEU A 345 15.29 5.38 16.32
C LEU A 345 14.63 6.57 17.01
N THR A 346 15.44 7.38 17.71
CA THR A 346 15.02 8.71 18.17
C THR A 346 15.02 9.72 17.02
N ASN A 347 15.86 9.55 16.01
CA ASN A 347 15.86 10.39 14.80
C ASN A 347 16.15 9.59 13.52
N LEU A 348 15.48 9.96 12.43
CA LEU A 348 15.85 9.57 11.07
C LEU A 348 16.24 10.83 10.28
N ILE A 349 17.49 10.88 9.84
CA ILE A 349 18.06 12.04 9.16
C ILE A 349 18.52 11.64 7.76
N ILE A 350 18.03 12.35 6.75
CA ILE A 350 18.41 12.17 5.35
C ILE A 350 19.33 13.34 4.96
N VAL A 351 20.49 13.08 4.36
CA VAL A 351 21.49 14.09 4.01
C VAL A 351 21.87 13.94 2.53
N GLY A 352 21.83 15.04 1.78
CA GLY A 352 22.40 15.05 0.42
C GLY A 352 21.87 16.09 -0.54
N ASP A 353 21.93 15.75 -1.82
CA ASP A 353 21.46 16.53 -2.97
C ASP A 353 19.99 16.25 -3.34
N SER A 354 19.56 16.65 -4.55
CA SER A 354 18.18 16.45 -5.04
C SER A 354 17.77 14.98 -5.13
N LEU A 355 18.71 14.05 -5.34
CA LEU A 355 18.43 12.61 -5.39
C LEU A 355 18.02 12.10 -4.00
N MET A 356 18.63 12.66 -2.95
CA MET A 356 18.29 12.41 -1.55
C MET A 356 17.04 13.19 -1.10
N ARG A 357 16.78 14.38 -1.66
CA ARG A 357 15.51 15.11 -1.47
C ARG A 357 14.32 14.29 -1.97
N HIS A 358 14.41 13.69 -3.16
CA HIS A 358 13.34 12.84 -3.71
C HIS A 358 13.11 11.57 -2.89
N PHE A 359 14.18 10.99 -2.34
CA PHE A 359 14.08 9.89 -1.39
C PHE A 359 13.39 10.35 -0.08
N SER A 360 13.73 11.53 0.44
CA SER A 360 13.03 12.15 1.57
C SER A 360 11.54 12.38 1.28
N ASN A 361 11.17 12.85 0.08
CA ASN A 361 9.76 13.06 -0.28
C ASN A 361 8.96 11.76 -0.19
N ALA A 362 9.51 10.65 -0.67
CA ALA A 362 8.85 9.34 -0.55
C ALA A 362 8.74 8.84 0.89
N LEU A 363 9.68 9.17 1.77
CA LEU A 363 9.57 8.91 3.21
C LEU A 363 8.49 9.77 3.85
N LEU A 364 8.38 11.06 3.51
CA LEU A 364 7.30 11.94 3.97
C LEU A 364 5.91 11.44 3.53
N LEU A 365 5.77 10.99 2.27
CA LEU A 365 4.55 10.35 1.78
C LEU A 365 4.21 9.08 2.58
N LEU A 366 5.20 8.24 2.89
CA LEU A 366 5.01 7.03 3.68
C LEU A 366 4.59 7.37 5.13
N PHE A 367 5.29 8.28 5.81
CA PHE A 367 5.03 8.64 7.20
C PHE A 367 3.77 9.50 7.43
N THR A 368 3.21 10.11 6.38
CA THR A 368 1.91 10.82 6.45
C THR A 368 0.74 10.02 5.87
N GLY A 369 1.02 8.99 5.05
CA GLY A 369 0.02 8.23 4.29
C GLY A 369 -0.63 9.02 3.13
N ASP A 370 -0.20 10.26 2.88
CA ASP A 370 -0.82 11.16 1.90
C ASP A 370 0.00 11.23 0.60
N PHE A 371 -0.32 10.36 -0.35
CA PHE A 371 0.34 10.30 -1.66
C PHE A 371 0.11 11.54 -2.55
N THR A 372 -0.83 12.42 -2.20
CA THR A 372 -1.21 13.61 -2.97
C THR A 372 -0.39 14.84 -2.58
N SER A 373 0.03 14.92 -1.32
CA SER A 373 0.54 16.17 -0.72
C SER A 373 1.39 15.97 0.55
N GLY A 374 1.67 14.74 0.96
CA GLY A 374 2.37 14.42 2.21
C GLY A 374 3.80 14.96 2.33
N ALA A 375 4.45 15.34 1.22
CA ALA A 375 5.76 15.99 1.23
C ALA A 375 5.68 17.53 1.22
N HIS A 376 4.50 18.14 1.15
CA HIS A 376 4.36 19.60 1.11
C HIS A 376 4.67 20.26 2.47
N ALA A 377 5.40 21.38 2.41
CA ALA A 377 5.56 22.26 3.55
C ALA A 377 4.23 22.95 3.89
N ARG A 378 3.96 23.16 5.18
CA ARG A 378 2.77 23.89 5.67
C ARG A 378 2.68 25.30 5.09
N ALA A 379 3.82 25.97 4.92
CA ALA A 379 3.93 27.29 4.28
C ALA A 379 3.60 27.29 2.77
N SER A 380 3.51 26.13 2.12
CA SER A 380 3.21 25.98 0.69
C SER A 380 1.97 25.14 0.40
N ALA A 381 1.23 24.72 1.44
CA ALA A 381 0.09 23.80 1.34
C ALA A 381 -1.07 24.28 0.45
N ALA A 382 -1.12 25.58 0.13
CA ALA A 382 -2.11 26.17 -0.77
C ALA A 382 -1.79 25.96 -2.27
N THR A 383 -0.60 25.49 -2.66
CA THR A 383 -0.23 25.36 -4.08
C THR A 383 -0.56 23.98 -4.64
N THR A 384 -1.59 23.91 -5.49
CA THR A 384 -2.08 22.67 -6.12
C THR A 384 -1.10 22.02 -7.11
N ASP A 385 -0.30 22.83 -7.79
CA ASP A 385 0.53 22.42 -8.95
C ASP A 385 1.51 21.30 -8.63
N CYS A 386 1.99 21.24 -7.39
CA CYS A 386 3.02 20.32 -6.93
C CYS A 386 2.43 19.05 -6.29
N SER A 387 1.16 18.72 -6.55
CA SER A 387 0.47 17.56 -5.98
C SER A 387 0.77 16.25 -6.72
N GLY A 388 0.50 15.12 -6.06
CA GLY A 388 0.74 13.77 -6.58
C GLY A 388 2.22 13.56 -6.93
N GLU A 389 2.50 13.12 -8.16
CA GLU A 389 3.86 12.94 -8.66
C GLU A 389 4.59 14.28 -8.94
N GLY A 390 3.89 15.42 -8.95
CA GLY A 390 4.51 16.75 -8.98
C GLY A 390 5.45 17.02 -7.80
N GLN A 391 5.27 16.28 -6.68
CA GLN A 391 6.18 16.27 -5.53
C GLN A 391 7.58 15.71 -5.86
N PHE A 392 7.75 15.06 -7.01
CA PHE A 392 9.01 14.49 -7.51
C PHE A 392 9.54 15.23 -8.76
N VAL A 393 9.02 16.42 -9.07
CA VAL A 393 9.51 17.24 -10.18
C VAL A 393 10.32 18.44 -9.68
N ASP A 394 11.59 18.48 -10.05
CA ASP A 394 12.50 19.57 -9.70
C ASP A 394 12.25 20.84 -10.53
N SER A 395 12.41 22.02 -9.92
CA SER A 395 12.31 23.32 -10.60
C SER A 395 11.05 23.43 -11.49
N GLY A 396 11.18 23.75 -12.79
CA GLY A 396 10.04 23.84 -13.72
C GLY A 396 9.10 25.01 -13.41
N ARG A 397 7.88 24.98 -14.00
CA ARG A 397 6.91 26.10 -13.93
C ARG A 397 6.53 26.50 -12.50
N SER A 398 6.47 25.54 -11.59
CA SER A 398 5.93 25.73 -10.24
C SER A 398 6.97 25.50 -9.13
N MET A 399 8.26 25.33 -9.49
CA MET A 399 9.43 25.30 -8.60
C MET A 399 9.30 24.36 -7.38
N CYS A 400 8.68 23.18 -7.59
CA CYS A 400 8.16 22.36 -6.50
C CYS A 400 9.20 21.94 -5.44
N HIS A 401 10.48 21.86 -5.80
CA HIS A 401 11.58 21.61 -4.86
C HIS A 401 11.68 22.56 -3.64
N GLU A 402 11.13 23.78 -3.73
CA GLU A 402 11.16 24.78 -2.65
C GLU A 402 9.96 24.65 -1.70
N LYS A 403 8.92 23.92 -2.12
CA LYS A 403 7.60 23.85 -1.47
C LYS A 403 7.44 22.61 -0.59
N LEU A 404 8.54 21.93 -0.30
CA LEU A 404 8.59 20.63 0.37
C LEU A 404 9.00 20.78 1.84
N ALA A 405 8.41 19.96 2.70
CA ALA A 405 8.77 19.86 4.10
C ALA A 405 10.21 19.33 4.26
N ARG A 406 11.01 19.94 5.15
CA ARG A 406 12.36 19.45 5.48
C ARG A 406 12.42 18.76 6.85
N THR A 407 11.41 18.93 7.69
CA THR A 407 11.24 18.26 9.00
C THR A 407 9.83 17.68 9.14
N ARG A 408 9.55 16.88 10.18
CA ARG A 408 8.16 16.50 10.51
C ARG A 408 7.35 17.69 11.03
N GLU A 409 8.01 18.68 11.62
CA GLU A 409 7.41 19.93 12.10
C GLU A 409 6.96 20.81 10.94
N ASP A 410 7.56 20.68 9.75
CA ASP A 410 7.19 21.43 8.54
C ASP A 410 5.96 20.88 7.79
N THR A 411 5.53 19.64 8.01
CA THR A 411 4.53 18.98 7.13
C THR A 411 3.15 19.64 7.19
N ASN A 412 2.47 19.72 6.05
CA ASN A 412 1.06 20.14 6.01
C ASN A 412 0.07 19.04 6.46
N LYS A 413 0.53 17.80 6.70
CA LYS A 413 -0.23 16.66 7.23
C LYS A 413 0.28 16.24 8.61
N GLU A 414 -0.54 15.47 9.32
CA GLU A 414 -0.14 14.73 10.52
C GLU A 414 0.95 13.72 10.16
N PHE A 415 2.17 13.93 10.65
CA PHE A 415 3.28 12.98 10.48
C PHE A 415 3.21 11.91 11.57
N CYS A 416 3.12 10.64 11.15
CA CYS A 416 3.01 9.47 12.02
C CYS A 416 1.92 9.60 13.09
N LYS A 417 0.68 9.75 12.63
CA LYS A 417 -0.51 9.80 13.49
C LYS A 417 -0.56 8.59 14.43
N ASP A 418 -0.95 8.83 15.67
CA ASP A 418 -1.17 7.82 16.73
C ASP A 418 0.05 6.91 17.02
N SER A 419 1.25 7.32 16.56
CA SER A 419 2.53 6.60 16.73
C SER A 419 3.47 7.35 17.68
N PRO A 420 4.43 6.67 18.34
CA PRO A 420 5.44 7.33 19.17
C PRO A 420 6.31 8.34 18.39
N TYR A 421 6.83 9.36 19.09
CA TYR A 421 7.62 10.41 18.47
C TYR A 421 9.04 9.94 18.12
N PHE A 422 9.44 10.19 16.87
CA PHE A 422 10.83 10.29 16.43
C PHE A 422 11.02 11.57 15.62
N GLY A 423 12.22 12.16 15.66
CA GLY A 423 12.57 13.32 14.85
C GLY A 423 12.84 12.92 13.39
N TYR A 424 12.37 13.72 12.44
CA TYR A 424 12.66 13.53 11.01
C TYR A 424 13.26 14.81 10.41
N LYS A 425 14.35 14.68 9.64
CA LYS A 425 15.03 15.84 9.03
C LYS A 425 15.71 15.47 7.70
N PHE A 426 15.39 16.21 6.63
CA PHE A 426 16.21 16.32 5.44
C PHE A 426 17.19 17.50 5.58
N ASN A 427 18.48 17.20 5.64
CA ASN A 427 19.56 18.18 5.57
C ASN A 427 20.08 18.27 4.13
N GLU A 428 19.59 19.28 3.41
CA GLU A 428 20.07 19.64 2.08
C GLU A 428 21.54 20.10 2.17
N SER A 429 22.43 19.26 1.66
CA SER A 429 23.90 19.37 1.72
C SER A 429 24.47 18.65 0.50
N TYR A 430 24.44 19.32 -0.66
CA TYR A 430 24.53 18.70 -1.99
C TYR A 430 25.96 18.45 -2.51
N SER A 431 26.99 18.83 -1.76
CA SER A 431 28.40 18.79 -2.17
C SER A 431 29.34 18.69 -0.96
N ILE A 432 30.61 18.34 -1.19
CA ILE A 432 31.62 18.20 -0.12
C ILE A 432 31.82 19.49 0.69
N ASN A 433 31.53 20.65 0.10
CA ASN A 433 31.64 21.97 0.74
C ASN A 433 30.73 22.10 1.99
N HIS A 434 29.73 21.22 2.15
CA HIS A 434 28.87 21.18 3.33
C HIS A 434 29.39 20.25 4.46
N ALA A 435 30.59 19.68 4.35
CA ALA A 435 31.13 18.75 5.36
C ALA A 435 31.01 19.29 6.79
N GLY A 436 31.39 20.54 7.06
CA GLY A 436 31.29 21.15 8.39
C GLY A 436 29.86 21.15 8.97
N LYS A 437 28.85 21.46 8.15
CA LYS A 437 27.42 21.45 8.51
C LYS A 437 26.90 20.02 8.79
N VAL A 438 27.48 19.02 8.15
CA VAL A 438 27.13 17.60 8.40
C VAL A 438 27.87 17.07 9.62
N MET A 439 29.13 17.46 9.84
CA MET A 439 29.89 17.18 11.06
C MET A 439 29.26 17.80 12.32
N GLU A 440 28.73 19.03 12.23
CA GLU A 440 27.90 19.67 13.26
C GLU A 440 26.66 18.82 13.57
N LEU A 441 25.87 18.48 12.54
CA LEU A 441 24.69 17.61 12.69
C LEU A 441 25.02 16.22 13.29
N VAL A 442 26.19 15.66 12.99
CA VAL A 442 26.67 14.39 13.55
C VAL A 442 26.97 14.56 15.05
N ARG A 443 27.66 15.63 15.45
CA ARG A 443 27.93 15.95 16.86
C ARG A 443 26.65 16.13 17.67
N ASP A 444 25.65 16.84 17.13
CA ASP A 444 24.31 17.00 17.73
C ASP A 444 23.56 15.68 17.99
N ASN A 445 24.03 14.59 17.38
CA ASN A 445 23.41 13.27 17.43
C ASN A 445 24.27 12.20 18.10
N LEU A 446 25.44 12.54 18.65
CA LEU A 446 26.26 11.62 19.43
C LEU A 446 25.47 11.07 20.63
N GLY A 447 25.51 9.74 20.80
CA GLY A 447 24.78 9.02 21.85
C GLY A 447 23.25 8.95 21.68
N ARG A 448 22.66 9.64 20.70
CA ARG A 448 21.22 9.56 20.37
C ARG A 448 21.00 8.46 19.35
N ARG A 449 19.92 7.67 19.44
CA ARG A 449 19.60 6.59 18.48
C ARG A 449 19.17 7.14 17.11
N SER A 450 20.12 7.72 16.39
CA SER A 450 19.92 8.46 15.15
C SER A 450 20.54 7.71 13.98
N LEU A 451 19.74 7.41 12.95
CA LEU A 451 20.23 6.93 11.66
C LEU A 451 20.43 8.13 10.73
N ILE A 452 21.66 8.30 10.23
CA ILE A 452 22.02 9.36 9.28
C ILE A 452 22.29 8.70 7.92
N VAL A 453 21.36 8.91 6.98
CA VAL A 453 21.36 8.32 5.64
C VAL A 453 21.91 9.36 4.65
N ILE A 454 23.08 9.10 4.07
CA ILE A 454 23.89 10.10 3.35
C ILE A 454 24.05 9.70 1.88
N GLY A 455 23.84 10.63 0.95
CA GLY A 455 24.19 10.45 -0.47
C GLY A 455 24.58 11.77 -1.14
N ILE A 456 25.84 11.90 -1.57
CA ILE A 456 26.36 13.06 -2.30
C ILE A 456 27.34 12.62 -3.41
N GLY A 457 27.86 13.59 -4.18
CA GLY A 457 28.97 13.41 -5.11
C GLY A 457 28.65 13.76 -6.57
N LEU A 458 27.37 13.86 -6.93
CA LEU A 458 26.94 14.18 -8.30
C LEU A 458 27.36 15.62 -8.69
N HIS A 459 27.23 16.56 -7.75
CA HIS A 459 27.70 17.94 -7.91
C HIS A 459 29.24 18.07 -7.86
N ASP A 460 29.92 17.19 -7.11
CA ASP A 460 31.39 17.16 -6.98
C ASP A 460 32.10 16.50 -8.18
N GLY A 461 31.37 16.24 -9.27
CA GLY A 461 31.88 15.61 -10.48
C GLY A 461 32.19 14.11 -10.33
N LEU A 462 31.57 13.45 -9.35
CA LEU A 462 31.75 12.03 -9.02
C LEU A 462 33.22 11.68 -8.70
N SER A 463 33.93 12.61 -8.06
CA SER A 463 35.33 12.44 -7.63
C SER A 463 35.40 11.73 -6.28
N ALA A 464 35.37 10.39 -6.30
CA ALA A 464 35.32 9.55 -5.10
C ALA A 464 36.41 9.89 -4.07
N GLN A 465 37.63 10.21 -4.52
CA GLN A 465 38.74 10.61 -3.65
C GLN A 465 38.42 11.90 -2.88
N ARG A 466 37.93 12.95 -3.57
CA ARG A 466 37.53 14.21 -2.91
C ARG A 466 36.39 14.00 -1.92
N THR A 467 35.40 13.17 -2.26
CA THR A 467 34.28 12.80 -1.38
C THR A 467 34.73 11.98 -0.16
N ILE A 468 35.79 11.17 -0.30
CA ILE A 468 36.44 10.51 0.84
C ILE A 468 37.12 11.56 1.72
N ASP A 469 38.15 12.23 1.21
CA ASP A 469 39.09 13.01 2.02
C ASP A 469 38.45 14.24 2.67
N ASN A 470 37.50 14.88 1.98
CA ASN A 470 36.95 16.19 2.38
C ASN A 470 35.53 16.10 2.95
N PHE A 471 34.95 14.90 3.09
CA PHE A 471 33.58 14.75 3.58
C PHE A 471 33.38 13.45 4.38
N LEU A 472 33.66 12.27 3.82
CA LEU A 472 33.45 11.01 4.54
C LEU A 472 34.45 10.78 5.68
N GLU A 473 35.76 10.93 5.45
CA GLU A 473 36.78 10.68 6.48
C GLU A 473 36.55 11.56 7.74
N PRO A 474 36.32 12.89 7.62
CA PRO A 474 36.04 13.74 8.79
C PRO A 474 34.71 13.43 9.48
N ILE A 475 33.71 12.91 8.76
CA ILE A 475 32.43 12.48 9.37
C ILE A 475 32.59 11.15 10.11
N LEU A 476 33.33 10.19 9.54
CA LEU A 476 33.51 8.87 10.13
C LEU A 476 34.39 8.91 11.38
N GLN A 477 35.42 9.78 11.40
CA GLN A 477 36.24 10.03 12.60
C GLN A 477 35.44 10.55 13.80
N LEU A 478 34.28 11.19 13.60
CA LEU A 478 33.41 11.63 14.69
C LEU A 478 32.58 10.49 15.31
N VAL A 479 32.52 9.32 14.66
CA VAL A 479 31.66 8.19 15.06
C VAL A 479 32.41 6.86 15.19
N GLU A 480 33.73 6.86 15.08
CA GLU A 480 34.58 5.66 15.07
C GLU A 480 34.46 4.88 16.40
N ASP A 481 34.55 5.58 17.54
CA ASP A 481 34.34 5.03 18.89
C ASP A 481 32.88 5.18 19.39
N ALA A 482 31.92 5.57 18.53
CA ALA A 482 30.57 5.95 18.95
C ALA A 482 29.53 4.83 18.73
N ASP A 483 28.82 4.46 19.80
CA ASP A 483 27.63 3.61 19.68
C ASP A 483 26.57 4.22 18.74
N TRP A 484 26.40 5.54 18.77
CA TRP A 484 25.50 6.28 17.89
C TRP A 484 26.01 7.71 17.63
N PRO A 485 25.69 8.33 16.46
CA PRO A 485 24.74 7.90 15.43
C PRO A 485 25.29 6.78 14.53
N LYS A 486 24.40 6.07 13.83
CA LYS A 486 24.81 5.13 12.77
C LYS A 486 24.70 5.80 11.40
N ILE A 487 25.71 5.58 10.56
CA ILE A 487 25.79 6.13 9.20
C ILE A 487 25.38 5.06 8.18
N LEU A 488 24.55 5.41 7.21
CA LEU A 488 24.20 4.58 6.05
C LEU A 488 24.48 5.37 4.77
N TRP A 489 25.36 4.86 3.90
CA TRP A 489 25.63 5.52 2.62
C TRP A 489 24.71 5.03 1.51
N VAL A 490 24.18 5.94 0.70
CA VAL A 490 23.35 5.64 -0.48
C VAL A 490 24.17 5.91 -1.73
N THR A 491 24.30 4.91 -2.59
CA THR A 491 24.99 5.05 -3.88
C THR A 491 24.28 6.06 -4.79
N THR A 492 25.03 6.80 -5.62
CA THR A 492 24.43 7.57 -6.70
C THR A 492 23.70 6.62 -7.65
N HIS A 493 22.42 6.86 -7.91
CA HIS A 493 21.60 5.99 -8.77
C HIS A 493 21.93 6.15 -10.26
N ALA A 494 21.50 5.19 -11.07
CA ALA A 494 21.68 5.24 -12.52
C ALA A 494 21.05 6.52 -13.11
N GLN A 495 21.62 7.01 -14.22
CA GLN A 495 21.11 8.15 -14.97
C GLN A 495 20.32 7.63 -16.18
N GLY A 496 19.21 8.29 -16.48
CA GLY A 496 18.33 7.93 -17.60
C GLY A 496 18.86 8.34 -18.96
N PHE A 497 18.25 7.82 -20.03
CA PHE A 497 18.69 8.09 -21.40
C PHE A 497 18.75 9.59 -21.73
N VAL A 498 17.81 10.40 -21.22
CA VAL A 498 17.74 11.84 -21.50
C VAL A 498 18.70 12.71 -20.68
N LYS A 499 19.69 12.13 -19.98
CA LYS A 499 20.65 12.92 -19.20
C LYS A 499 21.26 14.05 -20.05
N PRO A 500 21.20 15.34 -19.63
CA PRO A 500 21.53 16.48 -20.50
C PRO A 500 22.96 16.45 -21.02
N LEU A 501 23.15 16.92 -22.26
CA LEU A 501 24.37 16.62 -23.02
C LEU A 501 25.67 17.08 -22.32
N GLU A 502 25.68 18.27 -21.71
CA GLU A 502 26.85 18.78 -20.99
C GLU A 502 27.25 17.93 -19.78
N PHE A 503 26.27 17.29 -19.13
CA PHE A 503 26.49 16.45 -17.94
C PHE A 503 26.91 15.02 -18.30
N ARG A 504 26.53 14.48 -19.47
CA ARG A 504 26.80 13.06 -19.84
C ARG A 504 28.25 12.64 -19.64
N ARG A 505 29.23 13.50 -19.97
CA ARG A 505 30.67 13.22 -19.82
C ARG A 505 31.13 13.17 -18.35
N LYS A 506 30.53 13.97 -17.46
CA LYS A 506 30.92 14.09 -16.04
C LYS A 506 30.08 13.20 -15.11
N GLN A 507 28.82 12.96 -15.46
CA GLN A 507 27.80 12.33 -14.61
C GLN A 507 27.17 11.06 -15.22
N GLY A 508 27.51 10.67 -16.46
CA GLY A 508 26.95 9.46 -17.08
C GLY A 508 27.33 8.16 -16.37
N ASN A 509 26.59 7.09 -16.63
CA ASN A 509 26.62 5.84 -15.86
C ASN A 509 28.01 5.21 -15.65
N HIS A 510 28.94 5.35 -16.60
CA HIS A 510 30.34 4.90 -16.43
C HIS A 510 31.08 5.62 -15.27
N ARG A 511 30.76 6.89 -15.01
CA ARG A 511 31.28 7.66 -13.86
C ARG A 511 30.58 7.26 -12.57
N VAL A 512 29.26 7.09 -12.61
CA VAL A 512 28.45 6.68 -11.45
C VAL A 512 28.92 5.33 -10.92
N LEU A 513 29.09 4.32 -11.79
CA LEU A 513 29.62 3.02 -11.42
C LEU A 513 31.02 3.11 -10.80
N ALA A 514 31.95 3.79 -11.46
CA ALA A 514 33.33 3.95 -10.97
C ALA A 514 33.45 4.76 -9.66
N PHE A 515 32.49 5.64 -9.39
CA PHE A 515 32.35 6.36 -8.12
C PHE A 515 31.79 5.45 -7.02
N ASN A 516 30.62 4.85 -7.26
CA ASN A 516 29.96 3.94 -6.33
C ASN A 516 30.87 2.80 -5.89
N GLU A 517 31.58 2.17 -6.84
CA GLU A 517 32.50 1.06 -6.57
C GLU A 517 33.67 1.49 -5.66
N LYS A 518 34.25 2.69 -5.89
CA LYS A 518 35.32 3.24 -5.04
C LYS A 518 34.85 3.60 -3.64
N ILE A 519 33.69 4.28 -3.52
CA ILE A 519 33.12 4.63 -2.21
C ILE A 519 32.73 3.36 -1.44
N HIS A 520 32.09 2.37 -2.08
CA HIS A 520 31.76 1.09 -1.46
C HIS A 520 33.03 0.35 -1.00
N ARG A 521 34.09 0.29 -1.82
CA ARG A 521 35.38 -0.31 -1.42
C ARG A 521 36.06 0.41 -0.26
N TYR A 522 35.84 1.71 -0.09
CA TYR A 522 36.32 2.49 1.06
C TYR A 522 35.48 2.21 2.32
N LEU A 523 34.14 2.31 2.23
CA LEU A 523 33.22 2.15 3.35
C LEU A 523 33.20 0.73 3.91
N LYS A 524 33.28 -0.29 3.04
CA LYS A 524 33.33 -1.70 3.46
C LYS A 524 34.55 -2.02 4.34
N LYS A 525 35.67 -1.30 4.19
CA LYS A 525 36.86 -1.46 5.06
C LYS A 525 36.64 -0.91 6.48
N ARG A 526 35.67 -0.01 6.66
CA ARG A 526 35.28 0.59 7.96
C ARG A 526 33.96 0.03 8.48
N ASN A 527 33.48 -1.09 7.93
CA ASN A 527 32.19 -1.72 8.26
C ASN A 527 30.96 -0.79 8.12
N ILE A 528 31.06 0.31 7.35
CA ILE A 528 29.95 1.24 7.14
C ILE A 528 28.99 0.67 6.08
N PRO A 529 27.69 0.51 6.38
CA PRO A 529 26.74 -0.10 5.45
C PRO A 529 26.47 0.80 4.23
N VAL A 530 26.22 0.14 3.09
CA VAL A 530 25.95 0.78 1.79
C VAL A 530 24.61 0.28 1.25
N PHE A 531 23.66 1.20 1.10
CA PHE A 531 22.42 0.99 0.37
C PHE A 531 22.66 1.23 -1.13
N ASP A 532 22.92 0.14 -1.86
CA ASP A 532 23.14 0.16 -3.31
C ASP A 532 21.82 0.21 -4.08
N VAL A 533 21.48 1.40 -4.56
CA VAL A 533 20.27 1.71 -5.34
C VAL A 533 20.54 1.80 -6.85
N TYR A 534 21.75 1.49 -7.32
CA TYR A 534 22.06 1.52 -8.75
C TYR A 534 21.33 0.41 -9.55
N PRO A 535 21.30 -0.88 -9.13
CA PRO A 535 20.65 -1.94 -9.91
C PRO A 535 19.17 -1.72 -10.15
N MET A 536 18.44 -1.20 -9.15
CA MET A 536 17.00 -0.94 -9.24
C MET A 536 16.64 0.30 -10.07
N THR A 537 17.61 1.14 -10.42
CA THR A 537 17.37 2.36 -11.24
C THR A 537 17.85 2.23 -12.68
N SER A 538 18.79 1.32 -12.94
CA SER A 538 19.22 0.97 -14.30
C SER A 538 18.03 0.46 -15.13
N GLY A 539 17.84 1.04 -16.33
CA GLY A 539 16.73 0.69 -17.24
C GLY A 539 15.35 1.25 -16.86
N VAL A 540 15.25 2.07 -15.81
CA VAL A 540 13.99 2.72 -15.41
C VAL A 540 13.83 4.09 -16.06
N TYR A 541 12.60 4.48 -16.37
CA TYR A 541 12.24 5.79 -16.90
C TYR A 541 12.57 6.91 -15.90
N SER A 542 13.31 7.91 -16.38
CA SER A 542 13.69 9.11 -15.65
C SER A 542 13.25 10.31 -16.50
N TYR A 543 12.40 11.17 -15.93
CA TYR A 543 11.70 12.21 -16.71
C TYR A 543 12.65 13.31 -17.24
N ASP A 544 13.74 13.59 -16.50
CA ASP A 544 14.81 14.56 -16.86
C ASP A 544 16.21 13.93 -16.96
N GLY A 545 16.28 12.59 -16.93
CA GLY A 545 17.53 11.83 -17.05
C GLY A 545 18.41 11.84 -15.79
N THR A 546 18.02 12.58 -14.75
CA THR A 546 18.73 12.64 -13.45
C THR A 546 17.86 12.09 -12.31
N HIS A 547 16.57 12.41 -12.32
CA HIS A 547 15.62 12.13 -11.25
C HIS A 547 14.59 11.08 -11.66
N TYR A 548 13.94 10.46 -10.67
CA TYR A 548 12.94 9.41 -10.87
C TYR A 548 11.61 9.78 -10.22
N GLY A 549 10.53 9.22 -10.76
CA GLY A 549 9.17 9.37 -10.23
C GLY A 549 8.97 8.69 -8.88
N ILE A 550 7.70 8.62 -8.46
CA ILE A 550 7.32 8.11 -7.14
C ILE A 550 7.70 6.65 -6.92
N GLY A 551 7.62 5.79 -7.95
CA GLY A 551 7.78 4.34 -7.82
C GLY A 551 9.16 3.92 -7.33
N VAL A 552 10.20 4.51 -7.91
CA VAL A 552 11.60 4.30 -7.48
C VAL A 552 11.84 4.79 -6.06
N ASN A 553 11.35 5.99 -5.73
CA ASN A 553 11.66 6.59 -4.44
C ASN A 553 10.83 6.00 -3.29
N LEU A 554 9.59 5.59 -3.55
CA LEU A 554 8.76 4.81 -2.61
C LEU A 554 9.34 3.41 -2.36
N LEU A 555 9.94 2.78 -3.39
CA LEU A 555 10.70 1.55 -3.20
C LEU A 555 11.87 1.78 -2.25
N LYS A 556 12.70 2.82 -2.46
CA LYS A 556 13.79 3.19 -1.54
C LYS A 556 13.29 3.44 -0.12
N ALA A 557 12.14 4.12 0.05
CA ALA A 557 11.53 4.41 1.35
C ALA A 557 11.13 3.12 2.09
N ARG A 558 10.37 2.23 1.44
CA ARG A 558 9.98 0.94 2.04
C ARG A 558 11.19 0.05 2.33
N MET A 559 12.19 0.04 1.44
CA MET A 559 13.46 -0.65 1.64
C MET A 559 14.25 -0.14 2.85
N LEU A 560 14.29 1.17 3.08
CA LEU A 560 14.93 1.76 4.26
C LEU A 560 14.21 1.35 5.55
N VAL A 561 12.87 1.28 5.53
CA VAL A 561 12.09 0.79 6.68
C VAL A 561 12.36 -0.70 6.94
N ASN A 562 12.47 -1.54 5.89
CA ASN A 562 12.90 -2.95 6.05
C ASN A 562 14.32 -3.03 6.65
N TYR A 563 15.25 -2.17 6.22
CA TYR A 563 16.60 -2.10 6.79
C TYR A 563 16.58 -1.71 8.27
N ILE A 564 15.78 -0.71 8.64
CA ILE A 564 15.59 -0.32 10.05
C ILE A 564 14.99 -1.47 10.85
N GLU A 565 14.00 -2.19 10.30
CA GLU A 565 13.35 -3.32 10.98
C GLU A 565 14.29 -4.51 11.26
N ASP A 566 15.21 -4.81 10.32
CA ASP A 566 16.12 -5.96 10.39
C ASP A 566 17.42 -5.67 11.19
N THR A 567 17.82 -4.40 11.32
CA THR A 567 19.15 -3.99 11.84
C THR A 567 19.11 -3.42 13.27
N PHE A 568 17.96 -2.92 13.74
CA PHE A 568 17.82 -2.19 15.01
C PHE A 568 16.65 -2.68 15.87
#